data_AF-A0A8J7W8Y9-F1
#
_entry.id   AF-A0A8J7W8Y9-F1
#
_cell.length_a   1.000
_cell.length_b   1.000
_cell.length_c   1.000
_cell.angle_alpha   90.00
_cell.angle_beta   90.00
_cell.angle_gamma   90.00
#
_symmetry.space_group_name_H-M   'P 1'
#
loop_
_entity.id
_entity.type
_entity.pdbx_description
1 polymer ?
#
loop_
_entity_poly.entity_id
_entity_poly.type
_entity_poly.pdbx_seq_one_letter_code
_entity_poly.pdbx_strand_id
1 'polypeptide(L)'
;MGCIEDIGYDIILRMASFKECREYIRENFKDIYYVDPGFRLFDKAMIGVPPIPIALDGDAVILPYTKPCHGTFLLRVVSAAEADVVRKKARRVP
;
A
#
# COMPACT_ATOMS: atom_id res chain seq x y z
N MET A 1 13.60 -10.43 25.66
CA MET A 1 14.58 -10.69 24.58
C MET A 1 13.88 -10.39 23.27
N GLY A 2 13.93 -9.13 22.85
CA GLY A 2 13.17 -8.61 21.71
C GLY A 2 14.13 -8.37 20.56
N CYS A 3 13.94 -9.13 19.47
CA CYS A 3 14.59 -8.89 18.19
C CYS A 3 13.46 -8.73 17.17
N ILE A 4 13.03 -7.49 16.95
CA ILE A 4 12.05 -7.10 15.91
C ILE A 4 12.83 -6.44 14.76
N GLU A 5 14.04 -6.93 14.47
CA GLU A 5 14.91 -6.34 13.46
C GLU A 5 14.49 -6.66 12.02
N ASP A 6 13.39 -7.40 11.79
CA ASP A 6 13.06 -7.94 10.45
C ASP A 6 11.57 -7.86 10.07
N ILE A 7 10.93 -6.70 10.22
CA ILE A 7 9.70 -6.42 9.46
C ILE A 7 9.97 -5.22 8.55
N GLY A 8 10.96 -5.44 7.68
CA GLY A 8 11.34 -4.53 6.63
C GLY A 8 10.20 -4.33 5.64
N TYR A 9 10.08 -3.10 5.15
CA TYR A 9 9.30 -2.85 3.95
C TYR A 9 10.18 -3.17 2.73
N ASP A 10 9.62 -3.85 1.74
CA ASP A 10 10.25 -4.01 0.45
C ASP A 10 9.82 -2.87 -0.47
N ILE A 11 10.77 -2.33 -1.23
CA ILE A 11 10.49 -1.34 -2.26
C ILE A 11 10.33 -2.06 -3.59
N ILE A 12 9.11 -2.09 -4.12
CA ILE A 12 8.80 -2.70 -5.42
C ILE A 12 9.13 -1.72 -6.54
N LEU A 13 8.65 -0.47 -6.45
CA LEU A 13 8.92 0.60 -7.41
C LEU A 13 9.49 1.83 -6.71
N ARG A 14 10.45 2.48 -7.36
CA ARG A 14 11.08 3.74 -6.92
C ARG A 14 10.78 4.83 -7.92
N MET A 15 10.49 6.03 -7.43
CA MET A 15 10.24 7.22 -8.25
C MET A 15 9.15 7.00 -9.32
N ALA A 16 8.14 6.17 -9.02
CA ALA A 16 7.06 5.84 -9.93
C ALA A 16 5.92 6.86 -9.82
N SER A 17 5.17 7.07 -10.89
CA SER A 17 3.94 7.85 -10.85
C SER A 17 2.80 7.08 -10.16
N PHE A 18 1.75 7.79 -9.73
CA PHE A 18 0.53 7.13 -9.22
C PHE A 18 -0.11 6.20 -10.26
N LYS A 19 0.05 6.51 -11.55
CA LYS A 19 -0.44 5.68 -12.65
C LYS A 19 0.32 4.36 -12.71
N GLU A 20 1.65 4.41 -12.71
CA GLU A 20 2.51 3.21 -12.74
C GLU A 20 2.28 2.32 -11.52
N CYS A 21 2.13 2.91 -10.33
CA CYS A 21 1.80 2.15 -9.12
C CYS A 21 0.47 1.40 -9.26
N ARG A 22 -0.54 2.06 -9.85
CA ARG A 22 -1.87 1.49 -10.08
C ARG A 22 -1.84 0.36 -11.12
N GLU A 23 -1.15 0.56 -12.23
CA GLU A 23 -1.00 -0.44 -13.29
C GLU A 23 -0.27 -1.67 -12.73
N TYR A 24 0.85 -1.47 -12.04
CA TYR A 24 1.59 -2.55 -11.41
C TYR A 24 0.74 -3.37 -10.43
N ILE A 25 -0.02 -2.70 -9.55
CA ILE A 25 -0.90 -3.39 -8.60
C ILE A 25 -1.95 -4.25 -9.35
N ARG A 26 -2.55 -3.71 -10.41
CA ARG A 26 -3.59 -4.40 -11.19
C ARG A 26 -3.09 -5.60 -11.97
N GLU A 27 -1.87 -5.53 -12.47
CA GLU A 27 -1.29 -6.60 -13.29
C GLU A 27 -0.70 -7.74 -12.45
N ASN A 28 -0.17 -7.43 -11.26
CA ASN A 28 0.58 -8.40 -10.45
C ASN A 28 -0.23 -9.01 -9.29
N PHE A 29 -1.33 -8.38 -8.87
CA PHE A 29 -2.12 -8.82 -7.71
C PHE A 29 -3.59 -9.04 -8.07
N LYS A 30 -4.24 -9.96 -7.36
CA LYS A 30 -5.66 -10.28 -7.53
C LYS A 30 -6.52 -9.72 -6.40
N ASP A 31 -6.01 -9.67 -5.17
CA ASP A 31 -6.75 -9.17 -4.01
C ASP A 31 -6.50 -7.66 -3.86
N ILE A 32 -7.23 -6.89 -4.68
CA ILE A 32 -7.08 -5.43 -4.77
C ILE A 32 -8.27 -4.76 -4.09
N TYR A 33 -7.96 -3.76 -3.29
CA TYR A 33 -8.87 -2.87 -2.62
C TYR A 33 -8.60 -1.44 -3.06
N TYR A 34 -9.59 -0.59 -2.90
CA TYR A 34 -9.54 0.80 -3.27
C TYR A 34 -9.92 1.64 -2.06
N VAL A 35 -9.15 2.70 -1.85
CA VAL A 35 -9.35 3.66 -0.76
C VAL A 35 -9.32 5.08 -1.31
N ASP A 36 -9.97 5.99 -0.59
CA ASP A 36 -9.89 7.42 -0.88
C ASP A 36 -8.69 8.06 -0.15
N PRO A 37 -8.19 9.21 -0.67
CA PRO A 37 -7.23 10.03 0.06
C PRO A 37 -7.72 10.34 1.47
N GLY A 38 -6.81 10.30 2.45
CA GLY A 38 -7.13 10.46 3.86
C GLY A 38 -7.46 9.16 4.60
N PHE A 39 -7.61 8.03 3.89
CA PHE A 39 -7.65 6.71 4.53
C PHE A 39 -6.37 6.49 5.36
N ARG A 40 -6.50 6.06 6.61
CA ARG A 40 -5.36 5.87 7.51
C ARG A 40 -4.86 4.44 7.45
N LEU A 41 -3.57 4.30 7.15
CA LEU A 41 -2.84 3.04 7.15
C LEU A 41 -1.43 3.31 7.69
N PHE A 42 -0.93 2.44 8.57
CA PHE A 42 0.33 2.60 9.30
C PHE A 42 0.43 3.95 10.01
N ASP A 43 -0.66 4.41 10.63
CA ASP A 43 -0.81 5.73 11.26
C ASP A 43 -0.57 6.93 10.31
N LYS A 44 -0.55 6.70 9.00
CA LYS A 44 -0.37 7.74 7.98
C LYS A 44 -1.61 7.87 7.12
N ALA A 45 -1.94 9.11 6.76
CA ALA A 45 -2.97 9.39 5.77
C ALA A 45 -2.43 9.04 4.38
N MET A 46 -3.18 8.19 3.67
CA MET A 46 -2.88 7.86 2.28
C MET A 46 -3.07 9.09 1.39
N ILE A 47 -2.09 9.35 0.53
CA ILE A 47 -2.07 10.46 -0.41
C ILE A 47 -2.00 9.87 -1.82
N GLY A 48 -2.79 10.40 -2.75
CA GLY A 48 -2.79 9.96 -4.13
C GLY A 48 -4.05 10.40 -4.87
N VAL A 49 -4.20 9.89 -6.10
CA VAL A 49 -5.38 10.15 -6.94
C VAL A 49 -6.44 9.08 -6.66
N PRO A 50 -7.64 9.45 -6.17
CA PRO A 50 -8.71 8.48 -5.94
C PRO A 50 -9.17 7.84 -7.25
N PRO A 51 -9.58 6.56 -7.23
CA PRO A 51 -9.41 5.62 -6.13
C PRO A 51 -7.95 5.13 -6.05
N ILE A 52 -7.37 5.12 -4.85
CA ILE A 52 -6.01 4.65 -4.60
C ILE A 52 -6.05 3.12 -4.43
N PRO A 53 -5.40 2.35 -5.32
CA PRO A 53 -5.38 0.89 -5.19
C PRO A 53 -4.40 0.46 -4.09
N ILE A 54 -4.81 -0.56 -3.32
CA ILE A 54 -4.03 -1.26 -2.31
C ILE A 54 -4.18 -2.75 -2.58
N ALA A 55 -3.08 -3.47 -2.72
CA ALA A 55 -3.12 -4.92 -2.86
C ALA A 55 -2.78 -5.59 -1.53
N LEU A 56 -3.37 -6.76 -1.30
CA LEU A 56 -3.00 -7.64 -0.21
C LEU A 56 -2.37 -8.92 -0.78
N ASP A 57 -1.23 -9.30 -0.21
CA ASP A 57 -0.52 -10.55 -0.50
C ASP A 57 -0.30 -11.31 0.81
N GLY A 58 -1.28 -12.12 1.21
CA GLY A 58 -1.32 -12.70 2.55
C GLY A 58 -1.43 -11.62 3.63
N ASP A 59 -0.42 -11.53 4.50
CA ASP A 59 -0.31 -10.49 5.53
C ASP A 59 0.46 -9.26 5.06
N ALA A 60 0.92 -9.24 3.80
CA ALA A 60 1.59 -8.08 3.23
C ALA A 60 0.59 -7.11 2.60
N VAL A 61 0.81 -5.82 2.84
CA VAL A 61 0.08 -4.72 2.25
C VAL A 61 0.96 -4.03 1.23
N ILE A 62 0.46 -3.95 -0.01
CA ILE A 62 1.13 -3.29 -1.13
C ILE A 62 0.45 -1.94 -1.36
N LEU A 63 1.20 -0.86 -1.12
CA LEU A 63 0.66 0.49 -1.15
C LEU A 63 1.60 1.51 -1.81
N PRO A 64 1.04 2.53 -2.51
CA PRO A 64 1.82 3.69 -2.90
C PRO A 64 2.11 4.56 -1.68
N TYR A 65 3.37 4.98 -1.54
CA TYR A 65 3.84 5.86 -0.48
C TYR A 65 4.66 7.00 -1.07
N THR A 66 4.17 8.24 -0.91
CA THR A 66 4.82 9.44 -1.45
C THR A 66 5.64 10.13 -0.36
N LYS A 67 6.95 10.25 -0.58
CA LYS A 67 7.83 11.13 0.20
C LYS A 67 8.01 12.46 -0.55
N PRO A 68 7.80 13.62 0.09
CA PRO A 68 7.90 14.92 -0.58
C PRO A 68 9.28 15.20 -1.19
N CYS A 69 10.34 14.62 -0.62
CA CYS A 69 11.71 14.81 -1.07
C CYS A 69 12.21 13.77 -2.10
N HIS A 70 11.58 12.60 -2.20
CA HIS A 70 12.09 11.48 -3.02
C HIS A 70 11.06 10.89 -3.99
N GLY A 71 9.89 11.49 -4.10
CA GLY A 71 8.82 11.04 -4.99
C GLY A 71 7.99 9.89 -4.42
N THR A 72 7.28 9.18 -5.29
CA THR A 72 6.38 8.10 -4.93
C THR A 72 7.04 6.74 -5.09
N PHE A 73 6.79 5.88 -4.11
CA PHE A 73 7.29 4.52 -4.03
C PHE A 73 6.11 3.56 -4.00
N LEU A 74 6.28 2.37 -4.54
CA LEU A 74 5.38 1.26 -4.28
C LEU A 74 6.05 0.36 -3.25
N LEU A 75 5.44 0.24 -2.07
CA LEU A 75 5.98 -0.51 -0.95
C LEU A 75 5.17 -1.79 -0.72
N ARG A 76 5.84 -2.85 -0.31
CA ARG A 76 5.26 -4.03 0.32
C ARG A 76 5.65 -4.01 1.79
N VAL A 77 4.66 -4.04 2.67
CA VAL A 77 4.87 -4.01 4.13
C VAL A 77 4.14 -5.17 4.75
N VAL A 78 4.85 -6.06 5.44
CA VAL A 78 4.23 -7.20 6.13
C VAL A 78 3.60 -6.71 7.43
N SER A 79 2.26 -6.72 7.50
CA SER A 79 1.51 -6.37 8.70
C SER A 79 0.10 -6.95 8.64
N ALA A 80 -0.11 -8.04 9.39
CA ALA A 80 -1.42 -8.69 9.48
C ALA A 80 -2.50 -7.74 10.03
N ALA A 81 -2.16 -6.85 10.96
CA ALA A 81 -3.08 -5.88 11.55
C ALA A 81 -3.58 -4.87 10.49
N GLU A 82 -2.67 -4.32 9.70
CA GLU A 82 -3.03 -3.35 8.66
C GLU A 82 -3.74 -4.02 7.49
N ALA A 83 -3.36 -5.26 7.14
CA ALA A 83 -4.08 -6.04 6.14
C ALA A 83 -5.54 -6.29 6.56
N ASP A 84 -5.81 -6.58 7.84
CA ASP A 84 -7.17 -6.72 8.37
C ASP A 84 -7.96 -5.40 8.33
N VAL A 85 -7.33 -4.26 8.62
CA VAL A 85 -7.95 -2.93 8.47
C VAL A 85 -8.39 -2.68 7.02
N VAL A 86 -7.53 -2.98 6.04
CA VAL A 86 -7.87 -2.86 4.62
C VAL A 86 -9.05 -3.76 4.26
N ARG A 87 -9.03 -5.04 4.68
CA ARG A 87 -10.14 -5.99 4.41
C ARG A 87 -11.48 -5.52 4.95
N LYS A 88 -11.49 -4.87 6.12
CA LYS A 88 -12.72 -4.44 6.80
C LYS A 88 -13.25 -3.09 6.32
N LYS A 89 -12.36 -2.16 5.93
CA LYS A 89 -12.73 -0.76 5.69
C LYS A 89 -12.59 -0.29 4.25
N ALA A 90 -11.78 -0.96 3.43
CA ALA A 90 -11.60 -0.59 2.03
C ALA A 90 -12.68 -1.23 1.13
N ARG A 91 -12.89 -0.65 -0.06
CA ARG A 91 -13.86 -1.16 -1.05
C ARG A 91 -13.16 -2.04 -2.09
N ARG A 92 -13.82 -3.08 -2.60
CA ARG A 92 -13.28 -3.94 -3.68
C ARG A 92 -13.53 -3.40 -5.10
N VAL A 93 -14.37 -2.38 -5.20
CA VAL A 93 -14.67 -1.69 -6.47
C VAL A 93 -13.99 -0.32 -6.46
N PRO A 94 -13.40 0.12 -7.59
CA PRO A 94 -12.76 1.43 -7.71
C PRO A 94 -13.74 2.58 -7.45
#